data_AF-A0A8T4LMB2-F1
#
_entry.id   AF-A0A8T4LMB2-F1
#
_cell.length_a   1.000
_cell.length_b   1.000
_cell.length_c   1.000
_cell.angle_alpha   90.00
_cell.angle_beta   90.00
_cell.angle_gamma   90.00
#
_symmetry.space_group_name_H-M   'P 1'
#
loop_
_entity.id
_entity.type
_entity.pdbx_description
1 polymer ?
#
loop_
_entity_poly.entity_id
_entity_poly.type
_entity_poly.pdbx_seq_one_letter_code
_entity_poly.pdbx_strand_id
1 'polypeptide(L)'
;MFNLLIKFRFHIMWTYIAIVIILLTAPLPFEEGYGTEKTASVSHFLMFFLLGTIVEFAHLFLFDKVRLVRLLIFSIIMETIQLALPYRVFDIIDVGMNVIGVVVSYLVIVATHSLRHKPIRGQ
;
A
#
# COMPACT_ATOMS: atom_id res chain seq x y z
N MET A 1 -2.80 -18.21 22.96
CA MET A 1 -2.20 -18.27 21.61
C MET A 1 -2.92 -17.37 20.60
N PHE A 2 -4.25 -17.40 20.49
CA PHE A 2 -5.04 -16.57 19.56
C PHE A 2 -4.79 -15.05 19.68
N ASN A 3 -4.80 -14.51 20.90
CA ASN A 3 -4.51 -13.08 21.14
C ASN A 3 -3.08 -12.66 20.74
N LEU A 4 -2.12 -13.59 20.76
CA LEU A 4 -0.74 -13.32 20.36
C LEU A 4 -0.65 -13.18 18.83
N LEU A 5 -1.31 -14.05 18.08
CA LEU A 5 -1.35 -14.02 16.62
C LEU A 5 -2.03 -12.76 16.08
N ILE A 6 -3.12 -12.33 16.72
CA ILE A 6 -3.78 -11.06 16.37
C ILE A 6 -2.83 -9.90 16.59
N LYS A 7 -2.24 -9.78 17.79
CA LYS A 7 -1.28 -8.72 18.10
C LYS A 7 -0.13 -8.71 17.09
N PHE A 8 0.48 -9.86 16.82
CA PHE A 8 1.60 -9.99 15.90
C PHE A 8 1.29 -9.43 14.50
N ARG A 9 0.10 -9.73 13.95
CA ARG A 9 -0.31 -9.24 12.62
C ARG A 9 -0.48 -7.72 12.58
N PHE A 10 -1.04 -7.13 13.63
CA PHE A 10 -1.12 -5.68 13.74
C PHE A 10 0.27 -5.04 13.90
N HIS A 11 1.21 -5.68 14.60
CA HIS A 11 2.58 -5.17 14.67
C HIS A 11 3.25 -5.17 13.29
N ILE A 12 3.11 -6.24 12.50
CA ILE A 12 3.61 -6.26 11.11
C ILE A 12 3.03 -5.10 10.30
N MET A 13 1.72 -4.87 10.40
CA MET A 13 1.04 -3.78 9.69
C MET A 13 1.61 -2.41 10.08
N TRP A 14 1.71 -2.12 11.38
CA TRP A 14 2.24 -0.83 11.84
C TRP A 14 3.71 -0.63 11.50
N THR A 15 4.53 -1.69 11.61
CA THR A 15 5.92 -1.66 11.17
C THR A 15 6.02 -1.34 9.68
N TYR A 16 5.19 -1.97 8.85
CA TYR A 16 5.22 -1.70 7.41
C TYR A 16 4.76 -0.28 7.07
N ILE A 17 3.72 0.24 7.75
CA ILE A 17 3.32 1.66 7.63
C ILE A 17 4.49 2.59 7.96
N ALA A 18 5.20 2.32 9.06
CA ALA A 18 6.36 3.11 9.44
C ALA A 18 7.47 3.06 8.38
N ILE A 19 7.74 1.89 7.81
CA ILE A 19 8.70 1.73 6.70
C ILE A 19 8.28 2.56 5.49
N VAL A 20 7.02 2.50 5.07
CA VAL A 20 6.51 3.29 3.93
C VAL A 20 6.68 4.79 4.19
N ILE A 21 6.33 5.26 5.39
CA ILE A 21 6.51 6.68 5.77
C ILE A 21 7.99 7.07 5.69
N ILE A 22 8.89 6.27 6.26
CA ILE A 22 10.33 6.53 6.22
C ILE A 22 10.82 6.58 4.77
N LEU A 23 10.47 5.60 3.93
CA LEU A 23 10.95 5.53 2.55
C LEU A 23 10.47 6.71 1.69
N LEU A 24 9.22 7.17 1.88
CA LEU A 24 8.65 8.28 1.13
C LEU A 24 9.14 9.65 1.62
N THR A 25 9.61 9.75 2.86
CA THR A 25 10.05 11.02 3.47
C THR A 25 11.56 11.12 3.68
N ALA A 26 12.31 10.05 3.45
CA ALA A 26 13.77 10.06 3.53
C ALA A 26 14.38 10.98 2.46
N PRO A 27 15.54 11.61 2.71
CA PRO A 27 16.28 12.31 1.66
C PRO A 27 16.64 11.38 0.50
N LEU A 28 16.37 11.81 -0.73
CA LEU A 28 16.97 11.18 -1.90
C LEU A 28 18.36 11.77 -2.11
N PRO A 29 19.37 10.95 -2.47
CA PRO A 29 20.67 11.48 -2.86
C PRO A 29 20.49 12.46 -4.02
N PHE A 30 20.98 13.69 -3.82
CA PHE A 30 21.03 14.73 -4.84
C PHE A 30 22.04 14.33 -5.92
N GLU A 31 21.65 13.42 -6.80
CA GLU A 31 22.31 13.23 -8.08
C GLU A 31 21.28 13.43 -9.19
N GLU A 32 21.56 14.42 -10.04
CA GLU A 32 20.85 14.68 -11.29
C GLU A 32 20.80 13.38 -12.10
N GLY A 33 19.67 12.67 -12.04
CA GLY A 33 19.47 11.41 -12.77
C GLY A 33 19.22 10.16 -11.92
N TYR A 34 18.81 10.29 -10.64
CA TYR A 34 18.44 9.14 -9.82
C TYR A 34 17.18 8.43 -10.34
N GLY A 35 17.38 7.47 -11.24
CA GLY A 35 16.36 6.59 -11.80
C GLY A 35 15.51 7.29 -12.86
N THR A 36 15.50 6.75 -14.09
CA THR A 36 14.48 7.16 -15.08
C THR A 36 13.11 7.16 -14.40
N GLU A 37 12.32 8.23 -14.56
CA GLU A 37 11.03 8.50 -13.87
C GLU A 37 10.17 7.23 -13.66
N LYS A 38 10.20 6.30 -14.62
CA LYS A 38 9.53 5.00 -14.58
C LYS A 38 9.90 4.10 -13.39
N THR A 39 11.15 4.06 -12.97
CA THR A 39 11.61 3.18 -11.88
C THR A 39 11.13 3.65 -10.52
N ALA A 40 11.05 4.96 -10.30
CA ALA A 40 10.48 5.55 -9.10
C ALA A 40 8.99 5.21 -8.99
N SER A 41 8.22 5.38 -10.06
CA SER A 41 6.78 5.12 -10.09
C SER A 41 6.40 3.65 -9.87
N VAL A 42 7.24 2.69 -10.30
CA VAL A 42 7.01 1.27 -9.99
C VAL A 42 7.16 0.99 -8.49
N SER A 43 8.12 1.63 -7.82
CA SER A 43 8.31 1.45 -6.37
C SER A 43 7.10 1.94 -5.58
N HIS A 44 6.50 3.06 -5.99
CA HIS A 44 5.25 3.60 -5.44
C HIS A 44 4.11 2.59 -5.55
N PHE A 45 3.88 2.04 -6.74
CA PHE A 45 2.89 0.98 -6.93
C PHE A 45 3.13 -0.22 -6.00
N LEU A 46 4.36 -0.74 -5.95
CA LEU A 46 4.69 -1.92 -5.14
C LEU A 46 4.51 -1.65 -3.64
N MET A 47 4.96 -0.49 -3.15
CA MET A 47 4.83 -0.11 -1.74
C MET A 47 3.37 -0.08 -1.30
N PHE A 48 2.51 0.56 -2.08
CA PHE A 48 1.09 0.70 -1.76
C PHE A 48 0.27 -0.56 -2.03
N PHE A 49 0.65 -1.37 -3.02
CA PHE A 49 0.09 -2.70 -3.23
C PHE A 49 0.36 -3.62 -2.03
N LEU A 50 1.61 -3.66 -1.56
CA LEU A 50 1.98 -4.43 -0.37
C LEU A 50 1.34 -3.87 0.89
N LEU A 51 1.22 -2.54 1.03
CA LEU A 51 0.54 -1.90 2.16
C LEU A 51 -0.92 -2.36 2.25
N GLY A 52 -1.67 -2.28 1.15
CA GLY A 52 -3.05 -2.75 1.10
C GLY A 52 -3.16 -4.23 1.47
N THR A 53 -2.24 -5.04 0.97
CA THR A 53 -2.22 -6.49 1.20
C THR A 53 -1.96 -6.83 2.67
N ILE A 54 -1.00 -6.13 3.30
CA ILE A 54 -0.66 -6.33 4.72
C ILE A 54 -1.79 -5.84 5.62
N VAL A 55 -2.43 -4.72 5.29
CA VAL A 55 -3.56 -4.18 6.08
C VAL A 55 -4.73 -5.14 6.06
N GLU A 56 -5.07 -5.69 4.90
CA GLU A 56 -6.12 -6.71 4.79
C GLU A 56 -5.71 -8.03 5.47
N PHE A 57 -4.45 -8.43 5.33
CA PHE A 57 -3.90 -9.57 6.06
C PHE A 57 -3.94 -9.35 7.58
N ALA A 58 -3.85 -8.13 8.10
CA ALA A 58 -4.03 -7.86 9.53
C ALA A 58 -5.48 -7.98 9.98
N HIS A 59 -6.44 -7.70 9.09
CA HIS A 59 -7.88 -7.73 9.36
C HIS A 59 -8.60 -9.01 8.91
N LEU A 60 -7.85 -10.10 8.70
CA LEU A 60 -8.37 -11.42 8.30
C LEU A 60 -9.10 -11.40 6.96
N PHE A 61 -8.73 -10.48 6.05
CA PHE A 61 -9.39 -10.31 4.76
C PHE A 61 -10.91 -10.03 4.87
N LEU A 62 -11.34 -9.45 6.00
CA LEU A 62 -12.73 -9.03 6.22
C LEU A 62 -12.98 -7.71 5.49
N PHE A 63 -13.36 -7.77 4.21
CA PHE A 63 -13.54 -6.61 3.34
C PHE A 63 -14.26 -5.44 4.01
N ASP A 64 -13.61 -4.27 3.97
CA ASP A 64 -14.19 -3.04 4.47
C ASP A 64 -13.89 -1.89 3.51
N LYS A 65 -14.94 -1.36 2.89
CA LYS A 65 -14.85 -0.21 1.99
C LYS A 65 -14.30 1.02 2.72
N VAL A 66 -14.56 1.16 4.01
CA VAL A 66 -14.04 2.27 4.82
C VAL A 66 -12.50 2.18 4.93
N ARG A 67 -11.94 0.97 5.08
CA ARG A 67 -10.48 0.79 5.08
C ARG A 67 -9.88 1.12 3.72
N LEU A 68 -10.50 0.69 2.62
CA LEU A 68 -10.06 1.06 1.28
C LEU A 68 -10.00 2.59 1.12
N VAL A 69 -11.05 3.30 1.51
CA VAL A 69 -11.10 4.77 1.44
C VAL A 69 -10.00 5.38 2.32
N ARG A 70 -9.77 4.88 3.54
CA ARG A 70 -8.68 5.35 4.41
C ARG A 70 -7.30 5.15 3.79
N LEU A 71 -7.05 4.03 3.12
CA LEU A 71 -5.79 3.77 2.44
C LEU A 71 -5.58 4.69 1.23
N LEU A 72 -6.64 4.98 0.47
CA LEU A 72 -6.58 5.93 -0.64
C LEU A 72 -6.32 7.37 -0.14
N ILE A 73 -6.96 7.78 0.96
CA ILE A 73 -6.68 9.07 1.59
C ILE A 73 -5.22 9.13 2.07
N PHE A 74 -4.77 8.08 2.76
CA PHE A 74 -3.38 7.98 3.23
C PHE A 74 -2.40 8.07 2.05
N SER A 75 -2.68 7.40 0.94
CA SER A 75 -1.80 7.37 -0.22
C SER A 75 -1.65 8.72 -0.92
N ILE A 76 -2.70 9.55 -0.90
CA ILE A 76 -2.67 10.92 -1.42
C ILE A 76 -1.96 11.86 -0.44
N ILE A 77 -2.21 11.70 0.87
CA ILE A 77 -1.55 12.50 1.91
C ILE A 77 -0.04 12.32 1.86
N MET A 78 0.46 11.10 1.70
CA MET A 78 1.90 10.84 1.65
C MET A 78 2.59 11.63 0.54
N GLU A 79 1.99 11.69 -0.65
CA GLU A 79 2.53 12.47 -1.76
C GLU A 79 2.42 13.98 -1.52
N THR A 80 1.31 14.41 -0.91
CA THR A 80 1.11 15.83 -0.53
C THR A 80 2.14 16.29 0.50
N ILE A 81 2.53 15.43 1.44
CA ILE A 81 3.59 15.74 2.43
C ILE A 81 4.92 16.01 1.73
N GLN A 82 5.20 15.39 0.58
CA GLN A 82 6.44 15.61 -0.17
C GLN A 82 6.58 17.07 -0.64
N LEU A 83 5.48 17.81 -0.84
CA LEU A 83 5.51 19.25 -1.15
C LEU A 83 6.19 20.08 -0.06
N ALA A 84 6.18 19.62 1.18
CA ALA A 84 6.81 20.29 2.31
C ALA A 84 8.27 19.88 2.52
N LEU A 85 8.78 18.89 1.78
CA LEU A 85 10.12 18.35 1.93
C LEU A 85 11.04 18.86 0.81
N PRO A 86 12.08 19.66 1.10
CA PRO A 86 12.88 20.34 0.08
C PRO A 86 13.74 19.40 -0.77
N TYR A 87 13.86 18.14 -0.38
CA TYR A 87 14.63 17.09 -1.04
C TYR A 87 13.72 16.04 -1.71
N ARG A 88 12.41 16.32 -1.82
CA ARG A 88 11.44 15.51 -2.55
C ARG A 88 10.68 16.38 -3.55
N VAL A 89 10.12 15.72 -4.56
CA VAL A 89 9.32 16.34 -5.59
C VAL A 89 7.98 15.63 -5.60
N PHE A 90 6.90 16.41 -5.55
CA PHE A 90 5.57 15.89 -5.78
C PHE A 90 5.43 15.46 -7.24
N ASP A 91 5.06 14.20 -7.47
CA ASP A 91 4.73 13.70 -8.80
C ASP A 91 3.29 13.17 -8.85
N ILE A 92 2.49 13.70 -9.78
CA ILE A 92 1.13 13.25 -10.01
C ILE A 92 1.06 11.80 -10.53
N ILE A 93 2.09 11.35 -11.24
CA ILE A 93 2.21 9.95 -11.69
C ILE A 93 2.35 9.05 -10.47
N ASP A 94 3.14 9.45 -9.47
CA ASP A 94 3.33 8.70 -8.24
C ASP A 94 2.05 8.67 -7.40
N VAL A 95 1.25 9.75 -7.35
CA VAL A 95 -0.13 9.69 -6.80
C VAL A 95 -0.94 8.59 -7.50
N GLY A 96 -0.91 8.58 -8.83
CA GLY A 96 -1.61 7.58 -9.64
C GLY A 96 -1.16 6.16 -9.31
N MET A 97 0.14 5.92 -9.21
CA MET A 97 0.70 4.61 -8.89
C MET A 97 0.38 4.17 -7.47
N ASN A 98 0.37 5.08 -6.50
CA ASN A 98 -0.07 4.81 -5.14
C ASN A 98 -1.53 4.33 -5.13
N VAL A 99 -2.42 5.05 -5.80
CA VAL A 99 -3.85 4.71 -5.91
C VAL A 99 -4.04 3.37 -6.62
N ILE A 100 -3.36 3.15 -7.75
CA ILE A 100 -3.42 1.88 -8.49
C ILE A 100 -2.95 0.73 -7.61
N GLY A 101 -1.87 0.90 -6.84
CA GLY A 101 -1.36 -0.12 -5.91
C GLY A 101 -2.42 -0.54 -4.89
N VAL A 102 -3.05 0.44 -4.22
CA VAL A 102 -4.13 0.19 -3.25
C VAL A 102 -5.34 -0.51 -3.90
N VAL A 103 -5.79 -0.04 -5.06
CA VAL A 103 -6.95 -0.61 -5.77
C VAL A 103 -6.66 -2.03 -6.25
N VAL A 104 -5.50 -2.27 -6.85
CA VAL A 104 -5.11 -3.60 -7.35
C VAL A 104 -5.00 -4.59 -6.18
N SER A 105 -4.41 -4.18 -5.05
CA SER A 105 -4.38 -5.01 -3.84
C SER A 105 -5.80 -5.41 -3.40
N TYR A 106 -6.71 -4.44 -3.34
CA TYR A 106 -8.11 -4.70 -2.98
C TYR A 106 -8.78 -5.68 -3.96
N LEU A 107 -8.61 -5.49 -5.28
CA LEU A 107 -9.18 -6.37 -6.31
C LEU A 107 -8.64 -7.80 -6.23
N VAL A 108 -7.34 -7.98 -6.00
CA VAL A 108 -6.72 -9.32 -5.83
C VAL A 108 -7.34 -10.07 -4.66
N ILE A 109 -7.58 -9.38 -3.54
CA ILE A 109 -8.15 -9.98 -2.33
C ILE A 109 -9.62 -10.34 -2.58
N VAL A 110 -10.39 -9.44 -3.19
CA VAL A 110 -11.80 -9.70 -3.58
C VAL A 110 -11.88 -10.92 -4.50
N ALA A 111 -11.03 -10.98 -5.53
CA ALA A 111 -11.00 -12.10 -6.46
C ALA A 111 -10.67 -13.41 -5.74
N THR A 112 -9.65 -13.40 -4.86
CA THR A 112 -9.23 -14.59 -4.10
C THR A 112 -10.34 -15.09 -3.17
N HIS A 113 -11.04 -14.19 -2.50
CA HIS A 113 -12.18 -14.57 -1.65
C HIS A 113 -13.35 -15.09 -2.48
N SER A 114 -13.66 -14.49 -3.63
CA SER A 114 -14.70 -14.99 -4.52
C SER A 114 -14.41 -16.41 -5.03
N LEU A 115 -13.15 -16.72 -5.33
CA LEU A 115 -12.74 -18.06 -5.76
C LEU A 115 -12.90 -19.10 -4.64
N ARG A 116 -12.67 -18.72 -3.37
CA ARG A 116 -12.80 -19.63 -2.21
C ARG A 116 -14.24 -20.04 -1.92
N HIS A 117 -15.23 -19.21 -2.27
CA HIS A 117 -16.65 -19.45 -1.97
C HIS A 117 -17.46 -19.91 -3.19
N LYS A 118 -16.85 -20.12 -4.36
CA LYS A 118 -17.55 -20.80 -5.45
C LYS A 118 -17.75 -22.28 -5.05
N PRO A 119 -18.99 -22.79 -5.00
CA PRO A 119 -19.19 -24.23 -4.86
C PRO A 119 -18.51 -24.91 -6.03
N ILE A 120 -17.77 -25.99 -5.77
CA ILE A 120 -17.26 -26.88 -6.80
C ILE A 120 -18.49 -27.48 -7.49
N ARG A 121 -18.98 -26.81 -8.54
CA ARG A 121 -20.03 -27.36 -9.40
C ARG A 121 -19.37 -28.44 -10.24
N GLY A 122 -19.44 -29.67 -9.74
CA GLY A 122 -18.99 -30.86 -10.45
C GLY A 122 -18.45 -31.94 -9.54
N GLN A 123 -19.31 -32.54 -8.70
CA GLN A 123 -19.35 -33.98 -8.41
C GLN A 123 -20.80 -34.37 -8.20
#